data_AF-A0A923D486-F1
#
_entry.id   AF-A0A923D486-F1
#
_cell.length_a   1.000
_cell.length_b   1.000
_cell.length_c   1.000
_cell.angle_alpha   90.00
_cell.angle_beta   90.00
_cell.angle_gamma   90.00
#
_symmetry.space_group_name_H-M   'P 1'
#
loop_
_entity.id
_entity.type
_entity.pdbx_description
1 polymer ?
#
loop_
_entity_poly.entity_id
_entity_poly.type
_entity_poly.pdbx_seq_one_letter_code
_entity_poly.pdbx_strand_id
1 'polypeptide(L)'
;MSSHVDEALTLLEQKKQAYDEFLAATKLLRQALESDDMADVFRFIERREALITQIVELDRRRNHHLQSVTYRHDAAILRRTAIISAELGERLREIISANQACDAVAAGRYEILRKDLAIMRQNEDGRHVYAGNAQGSPKFLSVRT
;
A
#
# COMPACT_ATOMS: atom_id res chain seq x y z
N MET A 1 3.96 -6.34 -41.19
CA MET A 1 3.30 -5.10 -40.71
C MET A 1 2.24 -5.33 -39.62
N SER A 2 1.75 -6.56 -39.36
CA SER A 2 0.88 -6.88 -38.19
C SER A 2 1.59 -6.74 -36.83
N SER A 3 2.89 -7.08 -36.79
CA SER A 3 3.70 -7.22 -35.57
C SER A 3 3.68 -6.02 -34.61
N HIS A 4 3.66 -4.78 -35.11
CA HIS A 4 3.76 -3.60 -34.24
C HIS A 4 2.46 -3.32 -33.50
N VAL A 5 1.32 -3.58 -34.14
CA VAL A 5 0.04 -3.36 -33.46
C VAL A 5 -0.21 -4.43 -32.39
N ASP A 6 0.18 -5.67 -32.69
CA ASP A 6 0.16 -6.78 -31.73
C ASP A 6 1.08 -6.48 -30.53
N GLU A 7 2.23 -5.84 -30.75
CA GLU A 7 3.15 -5.43 -29.69
C GLU A 7 2.57 -4.34 -28.78
N ALA A 8 1.95 -3.28 -29.34
CA ALA A 8 1.32 -2.23 -28.53
C ALA A 8 0.16 -2.76 -27.67
N LEU A 9 -0.63 -3.68 -28.21
CA LEU A 9 -1.71 -4.35 -27.48
C LEU A 9 -1.15 -5.24 -26.37
N THR A 10 -0.08 -5.99 -26.67
CA THR A 10 0.61 -6.84 -25.69
C THR A 10 1.14 -6.02 -24.52
N LEU A 11 1.74 -4.85 -24.77
CA LEU A 11 2.22 -3.96 -23.71
C LEU A 11 1.07 -3.44 -22.81
N LEU A 12 -0.09 -3.18 -23.39
CA LEU A 12 -1.29 -2.78 -22.63
C LEU A 12 -1.84 -3.93 -21.77
N GLU A 13 -1.90 -5.15 -22.32
CA GLU A 13 -2.33 -6.34 -21.58
C GLU A 13 -1.35 -6.66 -20.43
N GLN A 14 -0.05 -6.56 -20.67
CA GLN A 14 0.98 -6.68 -19.63
C GLN A 14 0.84 -5.61 -18.54
N LYS A 15 0.54 -4.37 -18.93
CA LYS A 15 0.31 -3.29 -17.96
C LYS A 15 -0.93 -3.57 -17.10
N LYS A 16 -2.00 -4.07 -17.70
CA LYS A 16 -3.21 -4.48 -16.98
C LYS A 16 -2.90 -5.59 -15.97
N GLN A 17 -2.14 -6.60 -16.37
CA GLN A 17 -1.72 -7.67 -15.46
C GLN A 17 -0.91 -7.12 -14.28
N ALA A 18 0.03 -6.20 -14.53
CA ALA A 18 0.80 -5.56 -13.46
C ALA A 18 -0.10 -4.75 -12.49
N TYR A 19 -1.16 -4.10 -12.99
CA TYR A 19 -2.14 -3.41 -12.14
C TYR A 19 -2.95 -4.40 -11.29
N ASP A 20 -3.40 -5.50 -11.88
CA ASP A 20 -4.12 -6.57 -11.18
C ASP A 20 -3.27 -7.14 -10.03
N GLU A 21 -1.97 -7.37 -10.28
CA GLU A 21 -1.02 -7.82 -9.25
C GLU A 21 -0.72 -6.76 -8.19
N PHE A 22 -0.59 -5.49 -8.58
CA PHE A 22 -0.37 -4.40 -7.63
C PHE A 22 -1.56 -4.24 -6.68
N LEU A 23 -2.78 -4.34 -7.20
CA LEU A 23 -3.99 -4.31 -6.40
C LEU A 23 -4.05 -5.48 -5.42
N ALA A 24 -3.73 -6.70 -5.87
CA ALA A 24 -3.68 -7.88 -5.01
C ALA A 24 -2.64 -7.71 -3.89
N ALA A 25 -1.43 -7.28 -4.22
CA ALA A 25 -0.38 -7.00 -3.23
C ALA A 25 -0.79 -5.92 -2.22
N THR A 26 -1.54 -4.91 -2.65
CA THR A 26 -2.06 -3.84 -1.77
C THR A 26 -3.13 -4.38 -0.82
N LYS A 27 -4.02 -5.25 -1.28
CA LYS A 27 -5.01 -5.91 -0.42
C LYS A 27 -4.35 -6.82 0.62
N LEU A 28 -3.31 -7.56 0.23
CA LEU A 28 -2.54 -8.41 1.13
C LEU A 28 -1.73 -7.59 2.14
N LEU A 29 -1.15 -6.47 1.72
CA LEU A 29 -0.48 -5.52 2.62
C LEU A 29 -1.43 -5.03 3.72
N ARG A 30 -2.67 -4.68 3.37
CA ARG A 30 -3.67 -4.30 4.35
C ARG A 30 -3.92 -5.40 5.38
N GLN A 31 -4.08 -6.64 4.93
CA GLN A 31 -4.29 -7.78 5.82
C GLN A 31 -3.09 -8.00 6.75
N ALA A 32 -1.87 -7.90 6.23
CA ALA A 32 -0.65 -8.01 7.03
C ALA A 32 -0.53 -6.90 8.08
N LEU A 33 -0.93 -5.66 7.72
CA LEU A 33 -1.01 -4.55 8.66
C LEU A 33 -2.03 -4.82 9.78
N GLU A 34 -3.21 -5.36 9.45
CA GLU A 34 -4.27 -5.71 10.39
C GLU A 34 -3.85 -6.85 11.34
N SER A 35 -3.08 -7.83 10.85
CA SER A 35 -2.61 -8.99 11.63
C SER A 35 -1.29 -8.77 12.37
N ASP A 36 -0.70 -7.58 12.24
CA ASP A 36 0.63 -7.25 12.77
C ASP A 36 1.77 -8.17 12.30
N ASP A 37 1.66 -8.69 11.09
CA ASP A 37 2.73 -9.50 10.48
C ASP A 37 3.72 -8.59 9.76
N MET A 38 4.69 -8.09 10.51
CA MET A 38 5.67 -7.14 9.97
C MET A 38 6.55 -7.74 8.87
N ALA A 39 6.83 -9.04 8.88
CA ALA A 39 7.61 -9.69 7.83
C ALA A 39 6.86 -9.64 6.49
N ASP A 40 5.56 -9.96 6.52
CA ASP A 40 4.71 -9.89 5.35
C ASP A 40 4.45 -8.43 4.90
N VAL A 41 4.34 -7.48 5.83
CA VAL A 41 4.27 -6.04 5.51
C VAL A 41 5.47 -5.61 4.66
N PHE A 42 6.70 -5.90 5.10
CA PHE A 42 7.90 -5.53 4.34
C PHE A 42 7.93 -6.22 2.98
N ARG A 43 7.64 -7.52 2.93
CA ARG A 43 7.59 -8.29 1.67
C ARG A 43 6.60 -7.68 0.67
N PHE A 44 5.41 -7.26 1.12
CA PHE A 44 4.41 -6.68 0.24
C PHE A 44 4.75 -5.25 -0.18
N ILE A 45 5.47 -4.48 0.64
CA ILE A 45 6.01 -3.17 0.24
C ILE A 45 7.04 -3.35 -0.88
N GLU A 46 8.02 -4.23 -0.71
CA GLU A 46 9.04 -4.52 -1.74
C GLU A 46 8.40 -5.01 -3.05
N ARG A 47 7.39 -5.91 -2.95
CA ARG A 47 6.65 -6.38 -4.12
C ARG A 47 5.95 -5.23 -4.86
N ARG A 48 5.34 -4.29 -4.12
CA ARG A 48 4.68 -3.11 -4.71
C ARG A 48 5.67 -2.18 -5.39
N GLU A 49 6.84 -1.96 -4.79
CA GLU A 49 7.91 -1.16 -5.41
C GLU A 49 8.39 -1.77 -6.74
N ALA A 50 8.64 -3.08 -6.76
CA ALA A 50 9.03 -3.77 -7.99
C ALA A 50 7.96 -3.66 -9.09
N LEU A 51 6.68 -3.78 -8.73
CA LEU A 51 5.56 -3.63 -9.67
C LEU A 51 5.44 -2.20 -10.20
N ILE A 52 5.69 -1.17 -9.37
CA ILE A 52 5.73 0.23 -9.83
C ILE A 52 6.83 0.40 -10.88
N THR A 53 8.03 -0.12 -10.63
CA THR A 53 9.13 -0.07 -11.60
C THR A 53 8.74 -0.76 -12.91
N GLN A 54 8.12 -1.94 -12.85
CA GLN A 54 7.64 -2.66 -14.03
C GLN A 54 6.59 -1.86 -14.81
N ILE A 55 5.62 -1.26 -14.14
CA ILE A 55 4.58 -0.43 -14.76
C ILE A 55 5.20 0.78 -15.48
N VAL A 56 6.14 1.46 -14.83
CA VAL A 56 6.85 2.61 -15.42
C VAL A 56 7.61 2.20 -16.68
N GLU A 57 8.26 1.04 -16.66
CA GLU A 57 8.98 0.52 -17.83
C GLU A 57 8.03 0.15 -18.97
N LEU A 58 6.89 -0.49 -18.67
CA LEU A 58 5.86 -0.77 -19.67
C LEU A 58 5.32 0.51 -20.31
N ASP A 59 5.12 1.57 -19.52
CA ASP A 59 4.70 2.89 -20.02
C ASP A 59 5.75 3.52 -20.93
N ARG A 60 7.04 3.44 -20.57
CA ARG A 60 8.14 3.92 -21.42
C ARG A 60 8.19 3.18 -22.75
N ARG A 61 8.15 1.84 -22.71
CA ARG A 61 8.15 0.99 -23.92
C ARG A 61 6.95 1.29 -24.82
N ARG A 62 5.76 1.43 -24.22
CA ARG A 62 4.55 1.81 -24.96
C ARG A 62 4.70 3.18 -25.62
N ASN A 63 5.16 4.19 -24.88
CA ASN A 63 5.33 5.54 -25.43
C ASN A 63 6.35 5.58 -26.57
N HIS A 64 7.47 4.87 -26.42
CA HIS A 64 8.46 4.74 -27.49
C HIS A 64 7.89 4.05 -28.73
N HIS A 65 7.10 2.99 -28.53
CA HIS A 65 6.41 2.29 -29.61
C HIS A 65 5.36 3.20 -30.30
N LEU A 66 4.60 4.00 -29.56
CA LEU A 66 3.64 4.95 -30.13
C LEU A 66 4.31 6.05 -30.97
N GLN A 67 5.52 6.49 -30.59
CA GLN A 67 6.28 7.51 -31.32
C GLN A 67 6.93 6.97 -32.60
N SER A 68 7.27 5.68 -32.65
CA SER A 68 7.98 5.05 -33.76
C SER A 68 7.05 4.49 -34.85
N VAL A 69 5.75 4.42 -34.61
CA VAL A 69 4.78 3.80 -35.53
C VAL A 69 3.77 4.81 -36.06
N THR A 70 3.66 4.91 -37.39
CA THR A 70 2.56 5.62 -38.04
C THR A 70 1.28 4.79 -37.89
N TYR A 71 0.43 5.15 -36.92
CA TYR A 71 -0.77 4.40 -36.60
C TYR A 71 -1.73 4.31 -37.80
N ARG A 72 -1.84 3.11 -38.40
CA ARG A 72 -3.00 2.80 -39.25
C ARG A 72 -4.20 2.60 -38.33
N HIS A 73 -5.21 3.45 -38.51
CA HIS A 73 -6.41 3.49 -37.68
C HIS A 73 -7.36 2.35 -38.08
N ASP A 74 -6.99 1.12 -37.75
CA ASP A 74 -7.92 0.01 -37.80
C ASP A 74 -8.94 0.16 -36.67
N ALA A 75 -10.23 0.20 -37.02
CA ALA A 75 -11.32 0.36 -36.08
C ALA A 75 -11.37 -0.76 -35.02
N ALA A 76 -10.94 -1.98 -35.36
CA ALA A 76 -10.89 -3.09 -34.41
C ALA A 76 -9.84 -2.88 -33.32
N ILE A 77 -8.67 -2.39 -33.71
CA ILE A 77 -7.55 -2.10 -32.82
C ILE A 77 -7.87 -0.92 -31.89
N LEU A 78 -8.50 0.13 -32.43
CA LEU A 78 -8.95 1.28 -31.63
C LEU A 78 -9.98 0.87 -30.57
N ARG A 79 -10.95 0.02 -30.94
CA ARG A 79 -11.94 -0.51 -29.99
C ARG A 79 -11.27 -1.31 -28.88
N ARG A 80 -10.36 -2.22 -29.21
CA ARG A 80 -9.71 -3.06 -28.19
C ARG A 80 -8.80 -2.25 -27.26
N THR A 81 -8.09 -1.27 -27.82
CA THR A 81 -7.29 -0.32 -27.04
C THR A 81 -8.14 0.50 -26.07
N ALA A 82 -9.32 0.96 -26.52
CA ALA A 82 -10.25 1.70 -25.69
C ALA A 82 -10.80 0.85 -24.53
N ILE A 83 -11.14 -0.42 -24.79
CA ILE A 83 -11.61 -1.37 -23.75
C ILE A 83 -10.54 -1.54 -22.67
N ILE A 84 -9.30 -1.91 -23.06
CA ILE A 84 -8.23 -2.13 -22.09
C ILE A 84 -7.90 -0.84 -21.32
N SER A 85 -7.96 0.31 -21.99
CA SER A 85 -7.73 1.61 -21.33
C SER A 85 -8.81 1.94 -20.30
N ALA A 86 -10.08 1.61 -20.59
CA ALA A 86 -11.17 1.76 -19.64
C ALA A 86 -11.00 0.82 -18.43
N GLU A 87 -10.65 -0.44 -18.67
CA GLU A 87 -10.35 -1.41 -17.60
C GLU A 87 -9.19 -0.96 -16.71
N LEU A 88 -8.12 -0.44 -17.31
CA LEU A 88 -7.00 0.16 -16.57
C LEU A 88 -7.45 1.34 -15.69
N GLY A 89 -8.38 2.16 -16.19
CA GLY A 89 -8.96 3.27 -15.44
C GLY A 89 -9.79 2.81 -14.23
N GLU A 90 -10.60 1.74 -14.39
CA GLU A 90 -11.31 1.11 -13.27
C GLU A 90 -10.32 0.54 -12.24
N ARG A 91 -9.30 -0.21 -12.69
CA ARG A 91 -8.28 -0.78 -11.81
C ARG A 91 -7.50 0.28 -11.04
N LEU A 92 -7.19 1.41 -11.67
CA LEU A 92 -6.52 2.51 -10.98
C LEU A 92 -7.39 3.07 -9.84
N ARG A 93 -8.70 3.20 -10.05
CA ARG A 93 -9.63 3.63 -8.99
C ARG A 93 -9.67 2.64 -7.83
N GLU A 94 -9.72 1.35 -8.14
CA GLU A 94 -9.65 0.30 -7.11
C GLU A 94 -8.33 0.35 -6.31
N ILE A 95 -7.20 0.56 -7.00
CA ILE A 95 -5.89 0.71 -6.36
C ILE A 95 -5.85 1.92 -5.44
N ILE A 96 -6.37 3.08 -5.88
CA ILE A 96 -6.43 4.29 -5.06
C ILE A 96 -7.25 4.04 -3.79
N SER A 97 -8.43 3.42 -3.94
CA SER A 97 -9.27 3.08 -2.80
C SER A 97 -8.58 2.09 -1.85
N ALA A 98 -7.90 1.06 -2.37
CA ALA A 98 -7.17 0.10 -1.56
C ALA A 98 -5.98 0.72 -0.81
N ASN A 99 -5.25 1.65 -1.45
CA ASN A 99 -4.17 2.40 -0.80
C ASN A 99 -4.71 3.26 0.36
N GLN A 100 -5.81 4.00 0.14
CA GLN A 100 -6.45 4.79 1.20
C GLN A 100 -6.87 3.92 2.39
N ALA A 101 -7.37 2.70 2.12
CA ALA A 101 -7.70 1.75 3.17
C ALA A 101 -6.44 1.28 3.95
N CYS A 102 -5.31 1.06 3.27
CA CYS A 102 -4.04 0.76 3.94
C CYS A 102 -3.58 1.92 4.83
N ASP A 103 -3.64 3.15 4.33
CA ASP A 103 -3.25 4.35 5.07
C ASP A 103 -4.10 4.52 6.33
N ALA A 104 -5.41 4.29 6.23
CA ALA A 104 -6.32 4.33 7.37
C ALA A 104 -5.96 3.29 8.45
N VAL A 105 -5.65 2.05 8.05
CA VAL A 105 -5.22 1.00 8.98
C VAL A 105 -3.89 1.40 9.65
N ALA A 106 -2.91 1.85 8.87
CA ALA A 106 -1.61 2.26 9.39
C ALA A 106 -1.73 3.43 10.39
N ALA A 107 -2.53 4.45 10.08
CA ALA A 107 -2.79 5.58 10.97
C ALA A 107 -3.48 5.15 12.27
N GLY A 108 -4.48 4.27 12.18
CA GLY A 108 -5.17 3.71 13.35
C GLY A 108 -4.21 2.93 14.26
N ARG A 109 -3.29 2.15 13.69
CA ARG A 109 -2.28 1.42 14.46
C ARG A 109 -1.27 2.33 15.13
N TYR A 110 -0.82 3.37 14.44
CA TYR A 110 0.07 4.38 15.03
C TYR A 110 -0.58 5.08 16.24
N GLU A 111 -1.85 5.45 16.14
CA GLU A 111 -2.64 6.01 17.25
C GLU A 111 -2.69 5.07 18.47
N ILE A 112 -2.92 3.77 18.26
CA ILE A 112 -2.95 2.76 19.33
C ILE A 112 -1.58 2.67 20.00
N LEU A 113 -0.51 2.46 19.22
CA LEU A 113 0.86 2.36 19.74
C LEU A 113 1.28 3.63 20.51
N ARG A 114 0.86 4.80 20.03
CA ARG A 114 1.11 6.08 20.72
C ARG A 114 0.42 6.14 22.08
N LYS A 115 -0.84 5.68 22.18
CA LYS A 115 -1.59 5.62 23.43
C LYS A 115 -0.95 4.63 24.41
N ASP A 116 -0.55 3.46 23.93
CA ASP A 116 0.10 2.43 24.74
C ASP A 116 1.44 2.94 25.31
N LEU A 117 2.26 3.60 24.48
CA LEU A 117 3.49 4.25 24.92
C LEU A 117 3.24 5.32 25.98
N ALA A 118 2.19 6.12 25.84
CA ALA A 118 1.84 7.14 26.84
C ALA A 118 1.43 6.51 28.18
N ILE A 119 0.64 5.43 28.15
CA ILE A 119 0.25 4.69 29.35
C ILE A 119 1.46 4.04 30.02
N MET A 120 2.36 3.43 29.24
CA MET A 120 3.60 2.82 29.76
C MET A 120 4.48 3.85 30.47
N ARG A 121 4.69 5.03 29.85
CA ARG A 121 5.44 6.13 30.47
C ARG A 121 4.82 6.61 31.79
N GLN A 122 3.50 6.80 31.83
CA GLN A 122 2.80 7.18 33.07
C GLN A 122 2.95 6.13 34.17
N ASN A 123 2.95 4.84 33.82
CA ASN A 123 3.14 3.75 34.77
C ASN A 123 4.58 3.64 35.28
N GLU A 124 5.58 3.88 34.43
CA GLU A 124 6.99 3.97 34.83
C GLU A 124 7.23 5.18 35.73
N ASP A 125 6.73 6.35 35.37
CA ASP A 125 6.78 7.56 36.20
C ASP A 125 6.09 7.33 37.55
N GLY A 126 4.91 6.70 37.56
CA GLY A 126 4.20 6.33 38.78
C GLY A 126 5.01 5.38 39.67
N ARG A 127 5.66 4.37 39.10
CA ARG A 127 6.54 3.44 39.84
C ARG A 127 7.78 4.14 40.39
N HIS A 128 8.38 5.06 39.64
CA HIS A 128 9.51 5.86 40.12
C HIS A 128 9.13 6.82 41.26
N VAL A 129 7.93 7.40 41.24
CA VAL A 129 7.43 8.24 42.35
C VAL A 129 7.21 7.42 43.64
N TYR A 130 6.79 6.17 43.54
CA TYR A 130 6.65 5.28 44.71
C TYR A 130 8.00 4.70 45.20
N ALA A 131 8.93 4.39 44.29
CA ALA A 131 10.24 3.84 44.66
C ALA A 131 11.27 4.91 45.10
N GLY A 132 11.18 6.14 44.57
CA GLY A 132 12.09 7.25 44.87
C GLY A 132 11.76 8.02 46.15
N ASN A 133 10.53 7.88 46.68
CA ASN A 133 10.12 8.50 47.94
C ASN A 133 10.33 7.60 49.17
N ALA A 134 11.20 6.57 49.07
CA ALA A 134 11.59 5.72 50.19
C ALA A 134 12.56 6.40 51.20
N GLN A 135 12.65 7.73 51.21
CA GLN A 135 13.25 8.51 52.31
C GLN A 135 12.20 9.11 53.26
N GLY A 136 10.90 8.94 52.99
CA GLY A 136 9.82 9.29 53.91
C GLY A 136 8.89 8.09 54.10
N SER A 137 8.60 7.74 55.35
CA SER A 137 7.70 6.65 55.75
C SER A 137 6.45 6.55 54.85
N PRO A 138 6.09 5.37 54.33
CA PRO A 138 4.93 5.21 53.46
C PRO A 138 3.66 5.64 54.19
N LYS A 139 2.94 6.62 53.63
CA LYS A 139 1.61 7.01 54.10
C LYS A 139 0.63 5.91 53.68
N PHE A 140 0.53 4.86 54.49
CA PHE A 140 -0.62 3.98 54.43
C PHE A 140 -1.87 4.80 54.75
N LEU A 141 -2.85 4.77 53.84
CA LEU A 141 -4.19 5.29 54.10
C LEU A 141 -4.76 4.52 55.29
N SER A 142 -4.88 5.19 56.44
CA SER A 142 -5.58 4.64 57.60
C SER A 142 -7.07 4.61 57.29
N VAL A 143 -7.53 3.48 56.79
CA VAL A 143 -8.97 3.18 56.70
C VAL A 143 -9.45 2.97 58.13
N ARG A 144 -10.16 3.96 58.69
CA ARG A 144 -10.91 3.79 59.93
C ARG A 144 -12.12 2.90 59.63
N THR A 145 -12.11 1.68 60.15
CA THR A 145 -13.33 0.90 60.42
C THR A 145 -14.02 1.40 61.67
#